data_AF-A0A319BD15-F1
#
_entry.id   AF-A0A319BD15-F1
#
_cell.length_a   1.000
_cell.length_b   1.000
_cell.length_c   1.000
_cell.angle_alpha   90.00
_cell.angle_beta   90.00
_cell.angle_gamma   90.00
#
_symmetry.space_group_name_H-M   'P 1'
#
loop_
_entity.id
_entity.type
_entity.pdbx_description
1 polymer ?
#
loop_
_entity_poly.entity_id
_entity_poly.type
_entity_poly.pdbx_seq_one_letter_code
_entity_poly.pdbx_strand_id
1 'polypeptide(L)'
;MKTFRIVIAALLCVSKPRSNIGDTKGNPIRADIEIRGEDALTYDVDCWAILCKVKPAVMQKLSQKTADRNRQVKIGSAAKKQPFANRAKYGIKASPATSALADHQPWGSAEEFPLASTADGGKNAILVGVTEISQKEQKSSLHAFYHANKIRAYNETSKSSVRSWFEITGFKTRAGTTASVGPYCKAFNAKDMNVCSAGTKVIGNWRFDVAEYAYIYNHQKKKFEYVGK
;
A
#
# COMPACT_ATOMS: atom_id res chain seq x y z
N MET A 1 44.28 57.29 -14.24
CA MET A 1 44.10 56.04 -13.47
C MET A 1 42.66 56.01 -12.96
N LYS A 2 41.80 55.16 -13.52
CA LYS A 2 40.40 54.97 -13.07
C LYS A 2 40.31 53.62 -12.37
N THR A 3 39.91 53.66 -11.10
CA THR A 3 39.79 52.53 -10.18
C THR A 3 38.61 51.63 -10.59
N PHE A 4 38.90 50.37 -10.91
CA PHE A 4 37.88 49.32 -11.07
C PHE A 4 37.36 48.91 -9.68
N ARG A 5 36.06 49.08 -9.43
CA ARG A 5 35.38 48.44 -8.30
C ARG A 5 34.83 47.09 -8.78
N ILE A 6 35.45 46.01 -8.34
CA ILE A 6 34.90 44.66 -8.47
C ILE A 6 33.79 44.52 -7.41
N VAL A 7 32.55 44.35 -7.86
CA VAL A 7 31.44 43.95 -6.98
C VAL A 7 31.43 42.42 -6.95
N ILE A 8 31.90 41.83 -5.85
CA ILE A 8 31.74 40.40 -5.58
C ILE A 8 30.32 40.20 -5.07
N ALA A 9 29.43 39.69 -5.91
CA ALA A 9 28.15 39.17 -5.47
C ALA A 9 28.40 37.85 -4.74
N ALA A 10 28.44 37.89 -3.41
CA ALA A 10 28.44 36.69 -2.58
C ALA A 10 27.09 35.99 -2.76
N LEU A 11 27.08 34.89 -3.51
CA LEU A 11 25.93 33.99 -3.62
C LEU A 11 25.74 33.32 -2.25
N LEU A 12 24.88 33.89 -1.41
CA LEU A 12 24.43 33.27 -0.17
C LEU A 12 23.62 32.02 -0.54
N CYS A 13 24.28 30.85 -0.55
CA CYS A 13 23.59 29.57 -0.43
C CYS A 13 22.90 29.54 0.93
N VAL A 14 21.65 30.03 0.99
CA VAL A 14 20.77 29.84 2.14
C VAL A 14 20.49 28.33 2.23
N SER A 15 21.23 27.64 3.08
CA SER A 15 20.98 26.26 3.46
C SER A 15 19.60 26.20 4.12
N LYS A 16 18.58 25.74 3.36
CA LYS A 16 17.27 25.43 3.95
C LYS A 16 17.49 24.49 5.15
N PRO A 17 16.87 24.75 6.31
CA PRO A 17 16.97 23.84 7.44
C PRO A 17 16.49 22.45 7.00
N ARG A 18 17.28 21.43 7.33
CA ARG A 18 16.99 20.04 6.98
C ARG A 18 15.66 19.65 7.64
N SER A 19 14.66 19.28 6.86
CA SER A 19 13.35 18.86 7.38
C SER A 19 13.49 17.65 8.31
N ASN A 20 12.67 17.53 9.36
CA ASN A 20 12.71 16.34 10.21
C ASN A 20 12.29 15.09 9.43
N ILE A 21 12.68 13.92 9.93
CA ILE A 21 12.26 12.64 9.37
C ILE A 21 10.73 12.53 9.45
N GLY A 22 10.10 12.23 8.33
CA GLY A 22 8.66 12.11 8.16
C GLY A 22 7.95 13.39 7.67
N ASP A 23 8.58 14.57 7.75
CA ASP A 23 7.93 15.82 7.39
C ASP A 23 7.72 15.97 5.87
N THR A 24 8.58 15.33 5.07
CA THR A 24 8.58 15.45 3.60
C THR A 24 8.68 14.09 2.92
N LYS A 25 8.18 14.02 1.68
CA LYS A 25 8.30 12.82 0.84
C LYS A 25 9.76 12.41 0.57
N GLY A 26 10.67 13.38 0.53
CA GLY A 26 12.11 13.16 0.31
C GLY A 26 12.88 12.75 1.58
N ASN A 27 12.26 12.84 2.76
CA ASN A 27 12.84 12.39 4.02
C ASN A 27 11.79 11.62 4.85
N PRO A 28 11.26 10.48 4.36
CA PRO A 28 10.18 9.76 5.03
C PRO A 28 10.69 8.97 6.24
N ILE A 29 9.78 8.58 7.13
CA ILE A 29 10.06 7.56 8.15
C ILE A 29 10.16 6.20 7.46
N ARG A 30 11.34 5.57 7.50
CA ARG A 30 11.61 4.30 6.83
C ARG A 30 11.52 3.16 7.85
N ALA A 31 10.66 2.17 7.60
CA ALA A 31 10.54 1.01 8.48
C ALA A 31 9.89 -0.18 7.78
N ASP A 32 10.14 -1.36 8.35
CA ASP A 32 9.50 -2.61 7.92
C ASP A 32 8.16 -2.82 8.62
N ILE A 33 7.22 -3.46 7.94
CA ILE A 33 5.95 -3.91 8.54
C ILE A 33 6.14 -5.33 9.11
N GLU A 34 5.67 -5.54 10.33
CA GLU A 34 5.65 -6.86 10.96
C GLU A 34 4.38 -7.62 10.60
N ILE A 35 4.53 -8.84 10.08
CA ILE A 35 3.47 -9.81 9.84
C ILE A 35 3.28 -10.61 11.13
N ARG A 36 2.06 -10.61 11.67
CA ARG A 36 1.76 -11.17 13.00
C ARG A 36 1.05 -12.52 12.94
N GLY A 37 0.26 -12.77 11.89
CA GLY A 37 -0.55 -13.99 11.74
C GLY A 37 -0.17 -14.86 10.54
N GLU A 38 -0.90 -15.98 10.40
CA GLU A 38 -0.66 -16.98 9.34
C GLU A 38 -1.15 -16.52 7.96
N ASP A 39 -2.19 -15.69 7.91
CA ASP A 39 -2.77 -15.20 6.67
C ASP A 39 -2.10 -13.90 6.21
N ALA A 40 -0.97 -14.06 5.53
CA ALA A 40 -0.15 -12.96 5.02
C ALA A 40 -0.58 -12.45 3.63
N LEU A 41 -1.75 -12.86 3.11
CA LEU A 41 -2.17 -12.57 1.73
C LEU A 41 -2.21 -11.05 1.44
N THR A 42 -2.72 -10.25 2.37
CA THR A 42 -2.84 -8.79 2.21
C THR A 42 -1.49 -8.11 2.03
N TYR A 43 -0.48 -8.50 2.81
CA TYR A 43 0.89 -8.01 2.62
C TYR A 43 1.44 -8.40 1.26
N ASP A 44 1.20 -9.64 0.81
CA ASP A 44 1.73 -10.10 -0.47
C ASP A 44 1.10 -9.35 -1.67
N VAL A 45 -0.16 -8.94 -1.53
CA VAL A 45 -0.81 -8.00 -2.45
C VAL A 45 -0.11 -6.65 -2.46
N ASP A 46 0.21 -6.09 -1.30
CA ASP A 46 0.95 -4.81 -1.19
C ASP A 46 2.33 -4.92 -1.85
N CYS A 47 3.07 -5.98 -1.54
CA CYS A 47 4.40 -6.26 -2.09
C CYS A 47 4.36 -6.40 -3.61
N TRP A 48 3.39 -7.14 -4.15
CA TRP A 48 3.20 -7.24 -5.60
C TRP A 48 2.86 -5.89 -6.23
N ALA A 49 1.98 -5.11 -5.61
CA ALA A 49 1.59 -3.79 -6.11
C ALA A 49 2.78 -2.81 -6.15
N ILE A 50 3.60 -2.79 -5.09
CA ILE A 50 4.82 -1.98 -5.02
C ILE A 50 5.83 -2.46 -6.07
N LEU A 51 6.18 -3.75 -6.03
CA LEU A 51 7.27 -4.33 -6.81
C LEU A 51 6.92 -4.38 -8.31
N CYS A 52 5.75 -4.91 -8.65
CA CYS A 52 5.41 -5.25 -10.04
C CYS A 52 4.51 -4.24 -10.73
N LYS A 53 3.77 -3.41 -9.98
CA LYS A 53 2.89 -2.37 -10.55
C LYS A 53 3.37 -0.95 -10.25
N VAL A 54 4.58 -0.83 -9.68
CA VAL A 54 5.25 0.45 -9.41
C VAL A 54 4.37 1.39 -8.58
N LYS A 55 3.59 0.82 -7.66
CA LYS A 55 2.84 1.62 -6.69
C LYS A 55 3.80 2.24 -5.66
N PRO A 56 3.47 3.42 -5.11
CA PRO A 56 4.36 4.11 -4.18
C PRO A 56 4.60 3.29 -2.90
N ALA A 57 5.87 3.06 -2.57
CA ALA A 57 6.29 2.59 -1.25
C ALA A 57 6.36 3.74 -0.23
N VAL A 58 6.58 4.98 -0.72
CA VAL A 58 6.59 6.20 0.09
C VAL A 58 5.20 6.85 0.04
N MET A 59 4.52 6.89 1.17
CA MET A 59 3.13 7.33 1.29
C MET A 59 2.95 8.35 2.42
N GLN A 60 1.96 9.23 2.28
CA GLN A 60 1.55 10.15 3.35
C GLN A 60 0.32 9.58 4.08
N LYS A 61 0.40 9.44 5.41
CA LYS A 61 -0.75 8.98 6.22
C LYS A 61 -1.83 10.07 6.29
N LEU A 62 -3.08 9.68 6.05
CA LEU A 62 -4.25 10.56 6.12
C LEU A 62 -5.22 10.19 7.25
N SER A 63 -6.15 11.11 7.53
CA SER A 63 -7.25 10.91 8.48
C SER A 63 -8.20 9.77 8.08
N GLN A 64 -8.93 9.21 9.05
CA GLN A 64 -9.95 8.19 8.77
C GLN A 64 -11.05 8.72 7.84
N LYS A 65 -11.44 9.98 8.01
CA LYS A 65 -12.44 10.64 7.15
C LYS A 65 -12.02 10.65 5.68
N THR A 66 -10.75 10.95 5.40
CA THR A 66 -10.23 10.86 4.02
C THR A 66 -10.09 9.40 3.57
N ALA A 67 -9.69 8.50 4.46
CA ALA A 67 -9.65 7.06 4.15
C ALA A 67 -11.02 6.50 3.74
N ASP A 68 -12.10 6.93 4.39
CA ASP A 68 -13.46 6.51 4.05
C ASP A 68 -13.93 7.07 2.71
N ARG A 69 -13.45 8.26 2.34
CA ARG A 69 -13.65 8.88 1.02
C ARG A 69 -12.91 8.12 -0.08
N ASN A 70 -11.67 7.70 0.20
CA ASN A 70 -10.84 6.92 -0.72
C ASN A 70 -11.48 5.58 -1.10
N ARG A 71 -12.44 5.05 -0.33
CA ARG A 71 -13.19 3.83 -0.65
C ARG A 71 -14.48 4.06 -1.44
N GLN A 72 -14.90 5.31 -1.62
CA GLN A 72 -16.16 5.65 -2.25
C GLN A 72 -16.11 5.49 -3.76
N VAL A 73 -17.27 5.19 -4.36
CA VAL A 73 -17.42 5.07 -5.82
C VAL A 73 -17.14 6.38 -6.55
N LYS A 74 -17.55 7.52 -5.96
CA LYS A 74 -17.50 8.82 -6.63
C LYS A 74 -16.07 9.29 -6.92
N ILE A 75 -15.13 8.97 -6.03
CA ILE A 75 -13.79 9.57 -6.03
C ILE A 75 -12.66 8.57 -5.77
N GLY A 76 -12.98 7.35 -5.35
CA GLY A 76 -12.04 6.40 -4.76
C GLY A 76 -11.91 5.09 -5.52
N SER A 77 -11.54 4.04 -4.79
CA SER A 77 -11.35 2.67 -5.31
C SER A 77 -12.67 1.94 -5.57
N ALA A 78 -13.79 2.49 -5.12
CA ALA A 78 -15.08 1.81 -5.06
C ALA A 78 -15.11 0.53 -4.20
N ALA A 79 -14.16 0.33 -3.28
CA ALA A 79 -14.18 -0.81 -2.34
C ALA A 79 -15.48 -0.89 -1.52
N LYS A 80 -16.16 0.25 -1.23
CA LYS A 80 -17.49 0.26 -0.59
C LYS A 80 -18.59 -0.47 -1.37
N LYS A 81 -18.41 -0.75 -2.67
CA LYS A 81 -19.32 -1.62 -3.44
C LYS A 81 -19.27 -3.09 -3.03
N GLN A 82 -18.29 -3.47 -2.20
CA GLN A 82 -17.99 -4.86 -1.85
C GLN A 82 -17.82 -5.73 -3.10
N PRO A 83 -16.86 -5.38 -3.99
CA PRO A 83 -16.71 -6.04 -5.30
C PRO A 83 -16.52 -7.55 -5.19
N PHE A 84 -15.75 -8.00 -4.19
CA PHE A 84 -15.44 -9.41 -4.01
C PHE A 84 -16.55 -10.19 -3.31
N ALA A 85 -17.34 -9.58 -2.43
CA ALA A 85 -18.57 -10.21 -1.96
C ALA A 85 -19.61 -10.38 -3.09
N ASN A 86 -19.58 -9.51 -4.11
CA ASN A 86 -20.56 -9.44 -5.19
C ASN A 86 -19.94 -9.67 -6.58
N ARG A 87 -19.04 -10.64 -6.70
CA ARG A 87 -18.21 -10.85 -7.90
C ARG A 87 -19.00 -10.92 -9.21
N ALA A 88 -20.03 -11.76 -9.24
CA ALA A 88 -20.87 -11.95 -10.43
C ALA A 88 -21.52 -10.64 -10.90
N LYS A 89 -22.05 -9.84 -9.97
CA LYS A 89 -22.64 -8.53 -10.24
C LYS A 89 -21.65 -7.57 -10.92
N TYR A 90 -20.37 -7.68 -10.58
CA TYR A 90 -19.33 -6.76 -11.04
C TYR A 90 -18.40 -7.36 -12.10
N GLY A 91 -18.68 -8.55 -12.60
CA GLY A 91 -17.85 -9.22 -13.62
C GLY A 91 -16.44 -9.56 -13.13
N ILE A 92 -16.26 -9.78 -11.83
CA ILE A 92 -14.96 -10.14 -11.24
C ILE A 92 -14.81 -11.65 -11.25
N LYS A 93 -13.65 -12.13 -11.72
CA LYS A 93 -13.29 -13.56 -11.70
C LYS A 93 -13.40 -14.13 -10.29
N ALA A 94 -14.00 -15.31 -10.16
CA ALA A 94 -14.02 -16.05 -8.90
C ALA A 94 -12.60 -16.44 -8.49
N SER A 95 -12.23 -16.10 -7.25
CA SER A 95 -11.01 -16.61 -6.63
C SER A 95 -11.15 -18.11 -6.38
N PRO A 96 -10.04 -18.88 -6.33
CA PRO A 96 -10.11 -20.32 -6.06
C PRO A 96 -10.77 -20.62 -4.72
N ALA A 97 -11.20 -21.87 -4.53
CA ALA A 97 -11.76 -22.31 -3.25
C ALA A 97 -10.81 -21.99 -2.09
N THR A 98 -11.37 -21.53 -0.99
CA THR A 98 -10.64 -21.10 0.20
C THR A 98 -9.99 -22.31 0.86
N SER A 99 -8.71 -22.20 1.20
CA SER A 99 -7.98 -23.28 1.87
C SER A 99 -8.30 -23.35 3.37
N ALA A 100 -7.96 -24.47 4.01
CA ALA A 100 -8.00 -24.60 5.48
C ALA A 100 -7.20 -23.48 6.20
N LEU A 101 -6.12 -22.98 5.59
CA LEU A 101 -5.34 -21.85 6.12
C LEU A 101 -6.11 -20.52 6.18
N ALA A 102 -7.19 -20.42 5.41
CA ALA A 102 -8.08 -19.27 5.41
C ALA A 102 -9.30 -19.51 6.31
N ASP A 103 -9.31 -20.58 7.14
CA ASP A 103 -10.46 -21.07 7.90
C ASP A 103 -11.72 -21.21 7.03
N HIS A 104 -11.51 -21.60 5.77
CA HIS A 104 -12.55 -21.66 4.73
C HIS A 104 -13.37 -20.36 4.55
N GLN A 105 -12.86 -19.21 5.03
CA GLN A 105 -13.51 -17.92 4.91
C GLN A 105 -13.46 -17.43 3.47
N PRO A 106 -14.58 -16.92 2.92
CA PRO A 106 -14.62 -16.42 1.56
C PRO A 106 -13.62 -15.28 1.38
N TRP A 107 -13.05 -15.20 0.18
CA TRP A 107 -12.25 -14.08 -0.29
C TRP A 107 -13.12 -12.82 -0.54
N GLY A 108 -13.98 -12.45 0.40
CA GLY A 108 -15.07 -11.50 0.21
C GLY A 108 -14.69 -10.03 0.37
N SER A 109 -13.57 -9.74 1.04
CA SER A 109 -13.15 -8.38 1.34
C SER A 109 -12.14 -7.85 0.31
N ALA A 110 -12.11 -6.53 0.11
CA ALA A 110 -11.22 -5.87 -0.84
C ALA A 110 -9.95 -5.37 -0.13
N GLU A 111 -8.81 -6.02 -0.34
CA GLU A 111 -7.51 -5.43 -0.02
C GLU A 111 -7.24 -4.27 -0.98
N GLU A 112 -6.58 -3.19 -0.53
CA GLU A 112 -6.41 -1.98 -1.34
C GLU A 112 -4.98 -1.44 -1.26
N PHE A 113 -4.27 -1.41 -2.39
CA PHE A 113 -2.95 -0.77 -2.45
C PHE A 113 -2.80 0.23 -3.63
N PRO A 114 -2.35 1.49 -3.40
CA PRO A 114 -1.94 2.06 -2.13
C PRO A 114 -3.06 2.13 -1.10
N LEU A 115 -2.67 2.03 0.18
CA LEU A 115 -3.58 1.93 1.30
C LEU A 115 -4.59 3.08 1.26
N ALA A 116 -5.89 2.78 1.38
CA ALA A 116 -6.92 3.83 1.41
C ALA A 116 -6.67 4.89 2.49
N SER A 117 -5.95 4.54 3.57
CA SER A 117 -5.53 5.48 4.62
C SER A 117 -4.39 6.44 4.26
N THR A 118 -3.98 6.50 2.99
CA THR A 118 -2.88 7.33 2.48
C THR A 118 -3.31 8.24 1.34
N ALA A 119 -2.48 9.25 1.03
CA ALA A 119 -2.75 10.23 -0.02
C ALA A 119 -2.77 9.64 -1.44
N ASP A 120 -2.00 8.59 -1.68
CA ASP A 120 -1.97 7.87 -2.97
C ASP A 120 -3.04 6.76 -3.06
N GLY A 121 -3.79 6.55 -1.97
CA GLY A 121 -4.86 5.57 -1.90
C GLY A 121 -6.14 5.99 -2.62
N GLY A 122 -7.05 5.03 -2.78
CA GLY A 122 -8.36 5.27 -3.38
C GLY A 122 -8.36 5.13 -4.90
N LYS A 123 -8.46 6.24 -5.65
CA LYS A 123 -8.56 6.14 -7.12
C LYS A 123 -7.36 5.41 -7.70
N ASN A 124 -7.60 4.43 -8.57
CA ASN A 124 -6.58 3.55 -9.15
C ASN A 124 -5.83 2.66 -8.14
N ALA A 125 -6.29 2.53 -6.89
CA ALA A 125 -5.80 1.50 -5.99
C ALA A 125 -6.11 0.12 -6.61
N ILE A 126 -5.11 -0.76 -6.50
CA ILE A 126 -5.22 -2.17 -6.82
C ILE A 126 -6.08 -2.81 -5.75
N LEU A 127 -7.00 -3.65 -6.20
CA LEU A 127 -7.95 -4.39 -5.39
C LEU A 127 -7.74 -5.88 -5.60
N VAL A 128 -7.60 -6.63 -4.51
CA VAL A 128 -7.58 -8.10 -4.52
C VAL A 128 -8.54 -8.62 -3.47
N GLY A 129 -9.23 -9.72 -3.78
CA GLY A 129 -10.13 -10.39 -2.85
C GLY A 129 -9.33 -11.14 -1.78
N VAL A 130 -9.58 -10.81 -0.52
CA VAL A 130 -8.91 -11.41 0.66
C VAL A 130 -9.96 -11.82 1.69
N THR A 131 -9.56 -12.57 2.72
CA THR A 131 -10.46 -12.87 3.83
C THR A 131 -10.59 -11.66 4.76
N GLU A 132 -11.67 -11.61 5.54
CA GLU A 132 -11.76 -10.61 6.59
C GLU A 132 -10.69 -10.76 7.67
N ILE A 133 -10.22 -11.99 7.90
CA ILE A 133 -9.21 -12.28 8.91
C ILE A 133 -7.87 -11.67 8.49
N SER A 134 -7.44 -11.86 7.22
CA SER A 134 -6.21 -11.24 6.71
C SER A 134 -6.27 -9.71 6.81
N GLN A 135 -7.43 -9.09 6.55
CA GLN A 135 -7.57 -7.64 6.70
C GLN A 135 -7.53 -7.16 8.14
N LYS A 136 -8.18 -7.86 9.06
CA LYS A 136 -8.15 -7.53 10.50
C LYS A 136 -6.72 -7.64 11.05
N GLU A 137 -5.97 -8.64 10.59
CA GLU A 137 -4.57 -8.83 10.93
C GLU A 137 -3.70 -7.69 10.37
N GLN A 138 -3.78 -7.38 9.07
CA GLN A 138 -3.00 -6.30 8.45
C GLN A 138 -3.33 -4.94 9.05
N LYS A 139 -4.61 -4.67 9.36
CA LYS A 139 -5.03 -3.47 10.10
C LYS A 139 -4.32 -3.37 11.45
N SER A 140 -4.18 -4.48 12.17
CA SER A 140 -3.52 -4.52 13.48
C SER A 140 -2.02 -4.29 13.37
N SER A 141 -1.38 -4.84 12.33
CA SER A 141 0.04 -4.63 12.03
C SER A 141 0.33 -3.20 11.58
N LEU A 142 -0.49 -2.63 10.70
CA LEU A 142 -0.40 -1.22 10.30
C LEU A 142 -0.60 -0.28 11.49
N HIS A 143 -1.53 -0.57 12.39
CA HIS A 143 -1.71 0.23 13.61
C HIS A 143 -0.47 0.21 14.50
N ALA A 144 0.12 -0.98 14.73
CA ALA A 144 1.36 -1.13 15.48
C ALA A 144 2.54 -0.41 14.81
N PHE A 145 2.66 -0.54 13.48
CA PHE A 145 3.64 0.14 12.67
C PHE A 145 3.54 1.67 12.79
N TYR A 146 2.33 2.23 12.65
CA TYR A 146 2.13 3.67 12.77
C TYR A 146 2.47 4.17 14.18
N HIS A 147 2.06 3.43 15.21
CA HIS A 147 2.33 3.79 16.60
C HIS A 147 3.83 3.76 16.92
N ALA A 148 4.51 2.65 16.62
CA ALA A 148 5.93 2.47 16.90
C ALA A 148 6.81 3.53 16.21
N ASN A 149 6.41 3.93 15.00
CA ASN A 149 7.14 4.89 14.18
C ASN A 149 6.65 6.34 14.35
N LYS A 150 5.72 6.60 15.28
CA LYS A 150 5.13 7.94 15.52
C LYS A 150 4.52 8.57 14.25
N ILE A 151 4.03 7.75 13.32
CA ILE A 151 3.38 8.21 12.09
C ILE A 151 1.98 8.70 12.44
N ARG A 152 1.71 9.98 12.25
CA ARG A 152 0.43 10.60 12.58
C ARG A 152 -0.39 10.85 11.33
N ALA A 153 -1.70 10.71 11.45
CA ALA A 153 -2.59 11.07 10.36
C ALA A 153 -2.53 12.57 10.11
N TYR A 154 -2.20 12.96 8.87
CA TYR A 154 -2.37 14.34 8.44
C TYR A 154 -3.87 14.68 8.47
N ASN A 155 -4.20 15.74 9.21
CA ASN A 155 -5.54 16.29 9.25
C ASN A 155 -5.60 17.54 8.37
N GLU A 156 -6.18 17.37 7.18
CA GLU A 156 -6.42 18.43 6.19
C GLU A 156 -7.21 19.64 6.74
N THR A 157 -7.98 19.46 7.81
CA THR A 157 -8.77 20.54 8.42
C THR A 157 -8.06 21.23 9.59
N SER A 158 -6.89 20.73 10.00
CA SER A 158 -6.09 21.37 11.04
C SER A 158 -5.15 22.40 10.43
N LYS A 159 -4.86 23.49 11.14
CA LYS A 159 -3.81 24.46 10.75
C LYS A 159 -2.38 23.87 10.86
N SER A 160 -2.25 22.60 11.24
CA SER A 160 -0.98 21.91 11.37
C SER A 160 -0.42 21.57 9.99
N SER A 161 0.79 22.04 9.70
CA SER A 161 1.56 21.65 8.52
C SER A 161 2.22 20.28 8.66
N VAL A 162 2.08 19.60 9.82
CA VAL A 162 2.76 18.34 10.11
C VAL A 162 2.17 17.22 9.27
N ARG A 163 2.89 16.85 8.22
CA ARG A 163 2.64 15.66 7.42
C ARG A 163 3.43 14.50 8.03
N SER A 164 2.95 13.28 7.86
CA SER A 164 3.75 12.09 8.17
C SER A 164 3.87 11.21 6.93
N TRP A 165 5.01 11.35 6.29
CA TRP A 165 5.47 10.50 5.19
C TRP A 165 6.20 9.31 5.76
N PHE A 166 5.89 8.13 5.24
CA PHE A 166 6.55 6.89 5.60
C PHE A 166 6.88 6.08 4.36
N GLU A 167 7.92 5.27 4.44
CA GLU A 167 8.33 4.32 3.41
C GLU A 167 8.26 2.91 3.99
N ILE A 168 7.51 2.05 3.32
CA ILE A 168 7.56 0.61 3.60
C ILE A 168 8.84 0.08 2.95
N THR A 169 9.83 -0.27 3.78
CA THR A 169 11.13 -0.76 3.30
C THR A 169 11.21 -2.27 3.17
N GLY A 170 10.30 -2.99 3.81
CA GLY A 170 10.28 -4.44 3.84
C GLY A 170 9.15 -4.99 4.70
N PHE A 171 9.04 -6.31 4.68
CA PHE A 171 8.10 -7.07 5.50
C PHE A 171 8.83 -8.18 6.23
N LYS A 172 8.60 -8.31 7.53
CA LYS A 172 9.26 -9.32 8.37
C LYS A 172 8.25 -10.03 9.26
N THR A 173 8.54 -11.26 9.64
CA THR A 173 7.70 -11.97 10.62
C THR A 173 7.93 -11.42 12.02
N ARG A 174 6.87 -11.37 12.81
CA ARG A 174 6.99 -11.12 14.24
C ARG A 174 7.63 -12.34 14.91
N ALA A 175 8.66 -12.11 15.72
CA ALA A 175 9.30 -13.19 16.48
C ALA A 175 8.28 -13.89 17.39
N GLY A 176 8.36 -15.23 17.47
CA GLY A 176 7.48 -16.04 18.31
C GLY A 176 6.07 -16.28 17.76
N THR A 177 5.83 -16.05 16.47
CA THR A 177 4.56 -16.38 15.81
C THR A 177 4.77 -17.44 14.71
N THR A 178 3.68 -18.05 14.25
CA THR A 178 3.65 -18.95 13.08
C THR A 178 3.58 -18.19 11.75
N ALA A 179 3.78 -16.87 11.77
CA ALA A 179 3.68 -16.03 10.58
C ALA A 179 4.75 -16.40 9.55
N SER A 180 4.41 -16.20 8.28
CA SER A 180 5.35 -16.38 7.17
C SER A 180 5.27 -15.21 6.20
N VAL A 181 6.42 -14.84 5.62
CA VAL A 181 6.46 -13.83 4.56
C VAL A 181 6.01 -14.48 3.25
N GLY A 182 5.02 -13.86 2.58
CA GLY A 182 4.55 -14.29 1.26
C GLY A 182 5.63 -14.19 0.18
N PRO A 183 5.47 -14.89 -0.96
CA PRO A 183 6.48 -14.93 -2.01
C PRO A 183 6.73 -13.57 -2.69
N TYR A 184 5.71 -12.74 -2.93
CA TYR A 184 5.97 -11.38 -3.47
C TYR A 184 6.65 -10.49 -2.43
N CYS A 185 6.36 -10.64 -1.15
CA CYS A 185 7.08 -9.91 -0.10
C CYS A 185 8.53 -10.38 0.07
N LYS A 186 8.80 -11.67 -0.08
CA LYS A 186 10.18 -12.19 -0.14
C LYS A 186 10.92 -11.57 -1.33
N ALA A 187 10.29 -11.52 -2.50
CA ALA A 187 10.86 -10.90 -3.68
C ALA A 187 11.05 -9.39 -3.51
N PHE A 188 10.11 -8.68 -2.88
CA PHE A 188 10.23 -7.26 -2.58
C PHE A 188 11.42 -6.97 -1.66
N ASN A 189 11.57 -7.73 -0.57
CA ASN A 189 12.72 -7.62 0.34
C ASN A 189 14.05 -7.91 -0.38
N ALA A 190 14.05 -8.88 -1.31
CA ALA A 190 15.23 -9.25 -2.10
C ALA A 190 15.46 -8.37 -3.34
N LYS A 191 14.53 -7.47 -3.66
CA LYS A 191 14.50 -6.68 -4.91
C LYS A 191 14.52 -7.56 -6.18
N ASP A 192 13.90 -8.73 -6.12
CA ASP A 192 13.82 -9.67 -7.23
C ASP A 192 12.64 -9.34 -8.15
N MET A 193 12.93 -8.77 -9.32
CA MET A 193 11.90 -8.40 -10.31
C MET A 193 11.44 -9.56 -11.19
N ASN A 194 12.10 -10.73 -11.14
CA ASN A 194 11.74 -11.86 -12.00
C ASN A 194 10.33 -12.38 -11.72
N VAL A 195 9.88 -12.23 -10.47
CA VAL A 195 8.52 -12.56 -10.06
C VAL A 195 7.45 -11.69 -10.73
N CYS A 196 7.81 -10.60 -11.42
CA CYS A 196 6.85 -9.72 -12.09
C CYS A 196 6.56 -10.10 -13.55
N SER A 197 7.30 -11.04 -14.13
CA SER A 197 7.09 -11.51 -15.49
C SER A 197 5.72 -12.18 -15.67
N ALA A 198 5.10 -12.00 -16.84
CA ALA A 198 3.81 -12.59 -17.18
C ALA A 198 3.83 -14.13 -17.22
N GLY A 199 4.98 -14.73 -17.55
CA GLY A 199 5.16 -16.19 -17.55
C GLY A 199 5.43 -16.80 -16.17
N THR A 200 5.67 -15.98 -15.15
CA THR A 200 6.08 -16.45 -13.82
C THR A 200 4.88 -16.50 -12.88
N LYS A 201 4.50 -17.72 -12.49
CA LYS A 201 3.44 -17.96 -11.51
C LYS A 201 4.01 -17.97 -10.09
N VAL A 202 3.48 -17.11 -9.23
CA VAL A 202 3.97 -16.90 -7.87
C VAL A 202 2.88 -17.28 -6.88
N ILE A 203 2.91 -18.52 -6.39
CA ILE A 203 1.86 -19.08 -5.55
C ILE A 203 2.28 -19.02 -4.08
N GLY A 204 1.47 -18.35 -3.26
CA GLY A 204 1.62 -18.37 -1.81
C GLY A 204 0.76 -19.44 -1.12
N ASN A 205 0.71 -19.38 0.21
CA ASN A 205 -0.05 -20.33 1.03
C ASN A 205 -1.56 -20.34 0.73
N TRP A 206 -2.09 -19.24 0.18
CA TRP A 206 -3.46 -19.10 -0.32
C TRP A 206 -3.73 -19.85 -1.64
N ARG A 207 -2.75 -20.57 -2.20
CA ARG A 207 -2.88 -21.50 -3.35
C ARG A 207 -3.19 -20.85 -4.70
N PHE A 208 -3.00 -19.53 -4.84
CA PHE A 208 -3.11 -18.84 -6.13
C PHE A 208 -2.06 -17.74 -6.29
N ASP A 209 -1.91 -17.19 -7.49
CA ASP A 209 -1.09 -16.00 -7.71
C ASP A 209 -1.96 -14.75 -7.57
N VAL A 210 -1.59 -13.81 -6.69
CA VAL A 210 -2.39 -12.58 -6.45
C VAL A 210 -2.55 -11.76 -7.73
N ALA A 211 -1.58 -11.82 -8.64
CA ALA A 211 -1.62 -11.13 -9.92
C ALA A 211 -2.75 -11.65 -10.83
N GLU A 212 -3.18 -12.90 -10.69
CA GLU A 212 -4.30 -13.45 -11.47
C GLU A 212 -5.68 -12.91 -11.03
N TYR A 213 -5.75 -12.16 -9.93
CA TYR A 213 -7.00 -11.71 -9.29
C TYR A 213 -7.00 -10.22 -8.89
N ALA A 214 -6.15 -9.42 -9.52
CA ALA A 214 -6.01 -7.99 -9.25
C ALA A 214 -6.86 -7.11 -10.16
N TYR A 215 -7.54 -6.12 -9.59
CA TYR A 215 -8.45 -5.22 -10.28
C TYR A 215 -8.23 -3.75 -9.91
N ILE A 216 -8.67 -2.83 -10.76
CA ILE A 216 -8.88 -1.41 -10.41
C ILE A 216 -10.32 -1.02 -10.75
N TYR A 217 -10.84 0.02 -10.10
CA TYR A 217 -12.11 0.62 -10.54
C TYR A 217 -11.89 1.69 -11.61
N ASN A 218 -12.33 1.41 -12.83
CA ASN A 218 -12.34 2.38 -13.92
C ASN A 218 -13.56 3.32 -13.77
N HIS A 219 -13.30 4.57 -13.42
CA HIS A 219 -14.33 5.59 -13.22
C HIS A 219 -15.08 5.98 -14.50
N GLN A 220 -14.41 5.97 -15.65
CA GLN A 220 -15.02 6.33 -16.93
C GLN A 220 -16.05 5.27 -17.34
N LYS A 221 -15.66 4.00 -17.25
CA LYS A 221 -16.50 2.85 -17.62
C LYS A 221 -17.40 2.36 -16.48
N LYS A 222 -17.23 2.92 -15.27
CA LYS A 222 -17.93 2.55 -14.02
C LYS A 222 -17.84 1.05 -13.70
N LYS A 223 -16.73 0.40 -14.04
CA LYS A 223 -16.53 -1.06 -13.91
C LYS A 223 -15.19 -1.39 -13.25
N PHE A 224 -15.08 -2.59 -12.69
CA PHE A 224 -13.81 -3.12 -12.24
C PHE A 224 -13.07 -3.73 -13.44
N GLU A 225 -11.82 -3.36 -13.64
CA GLU A 225 -10.97 -3.84 -14.72
C GLU A 225 -9.82 -4.64 -14.16
N TYR A 226 -9.56 -5.80 -14.75
CA TYR A 226 -8.40 -6.63 -14.43
C TYR A 226 -7.10 -5.87 -14.75
N VAL A 227 -6.13 -5.94 -13.84
CA VAL A 227 -4.82 -5.26 -13.97
C VAL A 227 -3.64 -6.13 -13.58
N GLY A 228 -3.86 -7.45 -13.56
CA GLY A 228 -2.83 -8.41 -13.27
C GLY A 228 -1.68 -8.45 -14.27
N LYS A 229 -1.01 -9.60 -14.29
CA LYS A 229 0.03 -9.91 -15.28
C LYS A 229 -0.59 -10.36 -16.60
#